data_AF-A0A432UBD4-F1
#
_entry.id   AF-A0A432UBD4-F1
#
_cell.length_a   1.000
_cell.length_b   1.000
_cell.length_c   1.000
_cell.angle_alpha   90.00
_cell.angle_beta   90.00
_cell.angle_gamma   90.00
#
_symmetry.space_group_name_H-M   'P 1'
#
loop_
_entity.id
_entity.type
_entity.pdbx_description
1 polymer ?
#
loop_
_entity_poly.entity_id
_entity_poly.type
_entity_poly.pdbx_seq_one_letter_code
_entity_poly.pdbx_strand_id
1 'polypeptide(L)'
;MGKRVFLVRHAKAVKRNEWKGNDCERPLTEEGFEKFREFLKVISPIFPKKIKVISSPCKRALQTAELISEKIGAPLKVDELLSPDAEPEDYEKVLKKYRGNLALVGHEPDLSLLLNYLTCLSPSKISFKKGAVAEIRRQCAS
;
A
#
# COMPACT_ATOMS: atom_id res chain seq x y z
N MET A 1 13.36 10.00 16.16
CA MET A 1 13.14 8.61 15.71
C MET A 1 12.64 8.66 14.27
N GLY A 2 13.28 7.92 13.35
CA GLY A 2 12.97 7.97 11.92
C GLY A 2 11.55 7.49 11.57
N LYS A 3 11.03 7.94 10.43
CA LYS A 3 9.70 7.57 9.93
C LYS A 3 9.74 6.18 9.28
N ARG A 4 8.85 5.26 9.71
CA ARG A 4 8.64 3.95 9.06
C ARG A 4 7.52 4.07 8.02
N VAL A 5 7.78 3.61 6.80
CA VAL A 5 6.82 3.61 5.69
C VAL A 5 6.63 2.17 5.24
N PHE A 6 5.39 1.70 5.25
CA PHE A 6 5.01 0.40 4.74
C PHE A 6 4.35 0.57 3.39
N LEU A 7 4.96 0.06 2.33
CA LEU A 7 4.34 0.00 1.01
C LEU A 7 3.54 -1.29 0.92
N VAL A 8 2.30 -1.21 0.47
CA VAL A 8 1.41 -2.36 0.33
C VAL A 8 0.77 -2.36 -1.04
N ARG A 9 1.02 -3.42 -1.83
CA ARG A 9 0.28 -3.61 -3.07
C ARG A 9 -1.08 -4.16 -2.71
N HIS A 10 -2.13 -3.63 -3.35
CA HIS A 10 -3.47 -4.19 -3.21
C HIS A 10 -3.48 -5.73 -3.36
N ALA A 11 -4.37 -6.40 -2.63
CA ALA A 11 -4.53 -7.85 -2.67
C ALA A 11 -5.08 -8.33 -4.03
N LYS A 12 -5.26 -9.65 -4.18
CA LYS A 12 -5.74 -10.23 -5.45
C LYS A 12 -7.13 -9.68 -5.80
N ALA A 13 -7.20 -8.98 -6.93
CA ALA A 13 -8.41 -8.40 -7.50
C ALA A 13 -8.92 -9.20 -8.69
N VAL A 14 -10.22 -9.06 -8.99
CA VAL A 14 -10.86 -9.63 -10.18
C VAL A 14 -10.01 -9.30 -11.40
N LYS A 15 -9.89 -10.22 -12.37
CA LYS A 15 -9.02 -9.93 -13.52
C LYS A 15 -9.60 -8.79 -14.35
N ARG A 16 -8.74 -7.96 -14.93
CA ARG A 16 -9.16 -6.76 -15.69
C ARG A 16 -10.05 -7.13 -16.87
N ASN A 17 -9.76 -8.24 -17.56
CA ASN A 17 -10.56 -8.74 -18.69
C ASN A 17 -11.90 -9.38 -18.27
N GLU A 18 -12.08 -9.72 -17.00
CA GLU A 18 -13.33 -10.28 -16.46
C GLU A 18 -14.24 -9.18 -15.86
N TRP A 19 -13.73 -7.95 -15.74
CA TRP A 19 -14.45 -6.81 -15.18
C TRP A 19 -15.02 -5.90 -16.28
N LYS A 20 -16.32 -5.61 -16.20
CA LYS A 20 -17.03 -4.82 -17.22
C LYS A 20 -17.20 -3.33 -16.86
N GLY A 21 -16.86 -2.92 -15.65
CA GLY A 21 -16.99 -1.55 -15.17
C GLY A 21 -15.70 -0.73 -15.26
N ASN A 22 -15.71 0.46 -14.67
CA ASN A 22 -14.50 1.27 -14.47
C ASN A 22 -13.44 0.44 -13.70
N ASP A 23 -12.18 0.42 -14.16
CA ASP A 23 -11.13 -0.38 -13.51
C ASP A 23 -10.89 0.01 -12.05
N CYS A 24 -11.07 1.29 -11.69
CA CYS A 24 -10.92 1.77 -10.32
C CYS A 24 -12.01 1.20 -9.39
N GLU A 25 -13.17 0.80 -9.93
CA GLU A 25 -14.25 0.10 -9.22
C GLU A 25 -14.04 -1.41 -9.11
N ARG A 26 -12.99 -1.96 -9.73
CA ARG A 26 -12.72 -3.39 -9.73
C ARG A 26 -12.37 -3.89 -8.32
N PRO A 27 -13.16 -4.81 -7.73
CA PRO A 27 -12.97 -5.24 -6.36
C PRO A 27 -11.87 -6.31 -6.23
N LEU A 28 -11.52 -6.60 -4.97
CA LEU A 28 -10.84 -7.84 -4.61
C LEU A 28 -11.66 -9.06 -5.05
N THR A 29 -10.99 -10.16 -5.40
CA THR A 29 -11.66 -11.47 -5.49
C THR A 29 -11.95 -11.97 -4.07
N GLU A 30 -12.97 -12.79 -3.88
CA GLU A 30 -13.25 -13.46 -2.59
C GLU A 30 -12.02 -14.22 -2.07
N GLU A 31 -11.39 -15.04 -2.91
CA GLU A 31 -10.12 -15.72 -2.59
C GLU A 31 -9.00 -14.73 -2.19
N GLY A 32 -9.00 -13.53 -2.78
CA GLY A 32 -7.99 -12.51 -2.56
C GLY A 32 -8.17 -11.82 -1.21
N PHE A 33 -9.42 -11.53 -0.88
CA PHE A 33 -9.85 -11.02 0.41
C PHE A 33 -9.47 -12.00 1.53
N GLU A 34 -9.88 -13.27 1.42
CA GLU A 34 -9.60 -14.27 2.46
C GLU A 34 -8.11 -14.55 2.64
N LYS A 35 -7.36 -14.75 1.53
CA LYS A 35 -5.92 -14.97 1.62
C LYS A 35 -5.18 -13.79 2.26
N PHE A 36 -5.58 -12.56 1.95
CA PHE A 36 -4.95 -11.39 2.53
C PHE A 36 -5.32 -11.24 4.02
N ARG A 37 -6.55 -11.56 4.40
CA ARG A 37 -6.99 -11.59 5.80
C ARG A 37 -6.20 -12.61 6.63
N GLU A 38 -5.97 -13.81 6.11
CA GLU A 38 -5.12 -14.82 6.75
C GLU A 38 -3.67 -14.35 6.87
N PHE A 39 -3.12 -13.77 5.80
CA PHE A 39 -1.78 -13.20 5.80
C PHE A 39 -1.61 -12.12 6.88
N LEU A 40 -2.61 -11.25 7.05
CA LEU A 40 -2.61 -10.21 8.07
C LEU A 40 -2.57 -10.75 9.51
N LYS A 41 -3.09 -11.96 9.77
CA LYS A 41 -2.93 -12.60 11.09
C LYS A 41 -1.46 -12.80 11.44
N VAL A 42 -0.64 -13.16 10.46
CA VAL A 42 0.79 -13.40 10.63
C VAL A 42 1.58 -12.11 10.66
N ILE A 43 1.30 -11.17 9.74
CA ILE A 43 2.15 -9.97 9.60
C ILE A 43 1.76 -8.80 10.48
N SER A 44 0.55 -8.77 11.05
CA SER A 44 0.09 -7.63 11.87
C SER A 44 1.09 -7.15 12.95
N PRO A 45 1.89 -8.01 13.62
CA PRO A 45 2.87 -7.57 14.62
C PRO A 45 4.01 -6.69 14.08
N ILE A 46 4.27 -6.66 12.76
CA ILE A 46 5.35 -5.83 12.20
C ILE A 46 4.99 -4.34 12.20
N PHE A 47 3.69 -4.03 12.17
CA PHE A 47 3.21 -2.65 12.14
C PHE A 47 3.38 -2.00 13.52
N PRO A 48 3.97 -0.79 13.60
CA PRO A 48 4.14 -0.10 14.86
C PRO A 48 2.80 0.41 15.40
N LYS A 49 2.73 0.57 16.72
CA LYS A 49 1.66 1.34 17.37
C LYS A 49 1.58 2.76 16.78
N LYS A 50 0.37 3.32 16.69
CA LYS A 50 0.09 4.67 16.15
C LYS A 50 0.47 4.86 14.66
N ILE A 51 0.45 3.79 13.86
CA ILE A 51 0.52 3.88 12.40
C ILE A 51 -0.79 4.42 11.81
N LYS A 52 -0.73 5.07 10.64
CA LYS A 52 -1.91 5.44 9.84
C LYS A 52 -1.91 4.68 8.52
N VAL A 53 -3.07 4.25 8.06
CA VAL A 53 -3.24 3.63 6.74
C VAL A 53 -3.72 4.69 5.76
N ILE A 54 -3.01 4.87 4.65
CA ILE A 54 -3.37 5.77 3.56
C ILE A 54 -3.59 4.91 2.31
N SER A 55 -4.76 5.02 1.70
CA SER A 55 -5.14 4.22 0.54
C SER A 55 -5.30 5.06 -0.71
N SER A 56 -4.96 4.46 -1.84
CA SER A 56 -5.55 4.81 -3.13
C SER A 56 -7.08 4.75 -3.09
N PRO A 57 -7.81 5.61 -3.83
CA PRO A 57 -9.26 5.57 -3.91
C PRO A 57 -9.79 4.32 -4.61
N CYS A 58 -9.01 3.66 -5.47
CA CYS A 58 -9.51 2.49 -6.21
C CYS A 58 -9.90 1.34 -5.28
N LYS A 59 -11.07 0.77 -5.53
CA LYS A 59 -11.78 -0.18 -4.67
C LYS A 59 -10.91 -1.33 -4.17
N ARG A 60 -10.13 -1.96 -5.05
CA ARG A 60 -9.18 -3.03 -4.68
C ARG A 60 -8.15 -2.61 -3.62
N ALA A 61 -7.64 -1.39 -3.70
CA ALA A 61 -6.67 -0.85 -2.75
C ALA A 61 -7.39 -0.44 -1.45
N LEU A 62 -8.53 0.24 -1.57
CA LEU A 62 -9.36 0.62 -0.42
C LEU A 62 -9.77 -0.60 0.41
N GLN A 63 -10.28 -1.66 -0.21
CA GLN A 63 -10.64 -2.91 0.48
C GLN A 63 -9.42 -3.58 1.14
N THR A 64 -8.25 -3.51 0.51
CA THR A 64 -7.00 -4.01 1.12
C THR A 64 -6.62 -3.17 2.35
N ALA A 65 -6.79 -1.85 2.26
CA ALA A 65 -6.48 -0.91 3.32
C ALA A 65 -7.46 -1.03 4.51
N GLU A 66 -8.74 -1.25 4.24
CA GLU A 66 -9.78 -1.53 5.25
C GLU A 66 -9.39 -2.76 6.08
N LEU A 67 -9.03 -3.87 5.42
CA LEU A 67 -8.56 -5.09 6.09
C LEU A 67 -7.36 -4.84 7.02
N ILE A 68 -6.38 -4.04 6.58
CA ILE A 68 -5.22 -3.66 7.41
C ILE A 68 -5.69 -2.82 8.59
N SER A 69 -6.48 -1.79 8.32
CA SER A 69 -6.95 -0.81 9.29
C SER A 69 -7.72 -1.47 10.43
N GLU A 70 -8.66 -2.37 10.09
CA GLU A 70 -9.44 -3.15 11.03
C GLU A 70 -8.54 -4.08 11.86
N LYS A 71 -7.62 -4.79 11.21
CA LYS A 71 -6.74 -5.76 11.89
C LYS A 71 -5.86 -5.11 12.96
N ILE A 72 -5.35 -3.91 12.70
CA ILE A 72 -4.38 -3.25 13.58
C ILE A 72 -4.97 -2.08 14.38
N GLY A 73 -6.25 -1.78 14.22
CA GLY A 73 -6.93 -0.66 14.89
C GLY A 73 -6.35 0.70 14.52
N ALA A 74 -5.93 0.88 13.26
CA ALA A 74 -5.36 2.14 12.77
C ALA A 74 -6.43 3.03 12.13
N PRO A 75 -6.22 4.36 12.06
CA PRO A 75 -7.03 5.24 11.23
C PRO A 75 -6.72 5.04 9.74
N LEU A 76 -7.78 4.97 8.93
CA LEU A 76 -7.72 4.94 7.47
C LEU A 76 -8.01 6.33 6.87
N LYS A 77 -7.24 6.71 5.85
CA LYS A 77 -7.49 7.87 4.99
C LYS A 77 -7.35 7.48 3.53
N VAL A 78 -8.11 8.16 2.66
CA VAL A 78 -8.00 8.04 1.21
C VAL A 78 -7.26 9.27 0.68
N ASP A 79 -6.35 9.06 -0.26
CA ASP A 79 -5.62 10.13 -0.91
C ASP A 79 -5.49 9.85 -2.41
N GLU A 80 -5.99 10.79 -3.23
CA GLU A 80 -5.98 10.72 -4.70
C GLU A 80 -4.55 10.65 -5.28
N LEU A 81 -3.56 11.12 -4.54
CA LEU A 81 -2.14 11.01 -4.93
C LEU A 81 -1.62 9.58 -4.96
N LEU A 82 -2.39 8.60 -4.46
CA LEU A 82 -2.07 7.17 -4.54
C LEU A 82 -2.87 6.45 -5.65
N SER A 83 -3.56 7.17 -6.52
CA SER A 83 -4.24 6.59 -7.69
C SER A 83 -3.26 5.87 -8.62
N PRO A 84 -3.74 4.92 -9.44
CA PRO A 84 -2.89 4.28 -10.46
C PRO A 84 -2.17 5.33 -11.31
N ASP A 85 -0.96 4.98 -11.76
CA ASP A 85 -0.07 5.86 -12.54
C ASP A 85 0.53 7.02 -11.73
N ALA A 86 0.49 6.94 -10.39
CA ALA A 86 1.13 7.91 -9.51
C ALA A 86 2.67 7.85 -9.60
N GLU A 87 3.29 9.03 -9.61
CA GLU A 87 4.76 9.18 -9.68
C GLU A 87 5.39 9.22 -8.27
N PRO A 88 6.69 8.89 -8.11
CA PRO A 88 7.36 8.96 -6.81
C PRO A 88 7.18 10.30 -6.08
N GLU A 89 7.11 11.41 -6.81
CA GLU A 89 6.86 12.76 -6.32
C GLU A 89 5.49 12.89 -5.63
N ASP A 90 4.46 12.20 -6.12
CA ASP A 90 3.13 12.19 -5.52
C ASP A 90 3.13 11.44 -4.18
N TYR A 91 3.83 10.31 -4.13
CA TYR A 91 4.07 9.61 -2.86
C TYR A 91 4.88 10.47 -1.88
N GLU A 92 5.90 11.22 -2.33
CA GLU A 92 6.63 12.15 -1.48
C GLU A 92 5.73 13.28 -0.95
N LYS A 93 4.77 13.80 -1.73
CA LYS A 93 3.75 14.74 -1.25
C LYS A 93 2.90 14.12 -0.14
N VAL A 94 2.46 12.86 -0.30
CA VAL A 94 1.74 12.10 0.75
C VAL A 94 2.61 11.91 2.00
N LEU A 95 3.89 11.56 1.82
CA LEU A 95 4.84 11.41 2.92
C LEU A 95 5.09 12.72 3.68
N LYS A 96 5.05 13.88 3.01
CA LYS A 96 5.14 15.20 3.67
C LYS A 96 3.83 15.59 4.35
N LYS A 97 2.69 15.30 3.71
CA LYS A 97 1.33 15.61 4.19
C LYS A 97 1.01 14.88 5.50
N TYR A 98 1.33 13.59 5.61
CA TYR A 98 1.00 12.78 6.79
C TYR A 98 2.22 12.54 7.69
N ARG A 99 2.11 12.97 8.95
CA ARG A 99 3.14 12.73 9.99
C ARG A 99 3.01 11.33 10.62
N GLY A 100 4.14 10.81 11.09
CA GLY A 100 4.25 9.54 11.80
C GLY A 100 4.50 8.34 10.87
N ASN A 101 4.38 7.13 11.42
CA ASN A 101 4.50 5.89 10.64
C ASN A 101 3.28 5.73 9.73
N LEU A 102 3.49 5.30 8.49
CA LEU A 102 2.43 5.17 7.49
C LEU A 102 2.44 3.80 6.83
N ALA A 103 1.27 3.26 6.53
CA ALA A 103 1.08 2.22 5.53
C ALA A 103 0.41 2.85 4.30
N LEU A 104 1.06 2.79 3.14
CA LEU A 104 0.58 3.31 1.87
C LEU A 104 0.11 2.13 1.02
N VAL A 105 -1.17 2.09 0.68
CA VAL A 105 -1.79 1.00 -0.08
C VAL A 105 -2.06 1.46 -1.51
N GLY A 106 -1.39 0.83 -2.48
CA GLY A 106 -1.35 1.29 -3.87
C GLY A 106 -1.17 0.18 -4.91
N HIS A 107 -0.58 0.53 -6.06
CA HIS A 107 -0.58 -0.29 -7.29
C HIS A 107 0.83 -0.51 -7.84
N GLU A 108 0.93 -1.44 -8.78
CA GLU A 108 2.12 -1.56 -9.63
C GLU A 108 1.84 -0.87 -10.97
N PRO A 109 2.85 -0.24 -11.61
CA PRO A 109 4.29 -0.25 -11.23
C PRO A 109 4.69 0.81 -10.19
N ASP A 110 3.77 1.66 -9.76
CA ASP A 110 4.01 2.86 -8.94
C ASP A 110 4.83 2.57 -7.66
N LEU A 111 4.51 1.50 -6.94
CA LEU A 111 5.23 1.12 -5.72
C LEU A 111 6.68 0.68 -6.00
N SER A 112 6.92 -0.02 -7.09
CA SER A 112 8.28 -0.38 -7.53
C SER A 112 9.09 0.85 -7.94
N LEU A 113 8.46 1.83 -8.59
CA LEU A 113 9.09 3.11 -8.93
C LEU A 113 9.46 3.91 -7.67
N LEU A 114 8.53 4.02 -6.71
CA LEU A 114 8.81 4.67 -5.44
C LEU A 114 9.93 3.97 -4.67
N LEU A 115 9.93 2.64 -4.63
CA LEU A 115 10.95 1.88 -3.92
C LEU A 115 12.34 2.12 -4.53
N ASN A 116 12.43 2.15 -5.86
CA ASN A 116 13.65 2.54 -6.55
C ASN A 116 14.07 3.97 -6.21
N TYR A 117 13.16 4.93 -6.27
CA TYR A 117 13.41 6.32 -5.94
C TYR A 117 13.96 6.50 -4.50
N LEU A 118 13.40 5.77 -3.53
CA LEU A 118 13.79 5.91 -2.11
C LEU A 118 15.09 5.17 -1.75
N THR A 119 15.46 4.12 -2.47
CA THR A 119 16.54 3.21 -2.07
C THR A 119 17.66 3.09 -3.09
N CYS A 120 17.51 3.68 -4.27
CA CYS A 120 18.36 3.49 -5.44
C CYS A 120 18.48 2.02 -5.90
N LEU A 121 17.60 1.12 -5.43
CA LEU A 121 17.55 -0.28 -5.86
C LEU A 121 16.78 -0.41 -7.17
N SER A 122 17.33 -1.10 -8.16
CA SER A 122 16.63 -1.33 -9.44
C SER A 122 15.26 -2.02 -9.23
N PRO A 123 14.16 -1.55 -9.87
CA PRO A 123 12.85 -2.19 -9.80
C PRO A 123 12.87 -3.67 -10.21
N SER A 124 13.72 -4.02 -11.18
CA SER A 124 13.84 -5.40 -11.67
C SER A 124 14.34 -6.40 -10.63
N LYS A 125 14.89 -5.93 -9.51
CA LYS A 125 15.37 -6.78 -8.41
C LYS A 125 14.29 -7.08 -7.36
N ILE A 126 13.11 -6.45 -7.43
CA ILE A 126 12.08 -6.56 -6.40
C ILE A 126 10.74 -6.90 -7.05
N SER A 127 10.25 -8.12 -6.81
CA SER A 127 8.94 -8.54 -7.30
C SER A 127 7.85 -8.24 -6.28
N PHE A 128 7.12 -7.14 -6.49
CA PHE A 128 6.03 -6.74 -5.59
C PHE A 128 4.72 -7.46 -5.94
N LYS A 129 4.53 -8.68 -5.44
CA LYS A 129 3.32 -9.50 -5.69
C LYS A 129 2.07 -8.84 -5.08
N LYS A 130 0.87 -9.16 -5.61
CA LYS A 130 -0.40 -8.66 -5.04
C LYS A 130 -0.50 -9.07 -3.56
N GLY A 131 -0.80 -8.12 -2.69
CA GLY A 131 -0.81 -8.31 -1.23
C GLY A 131 0.57 -8.29 -0.55
N ALA A 132 1.66 -8.00 -1.29
CA ALA A 132 2.99 -7.86 -0.68
C ALA A 132 3.08 -6.59 0.16
N VAL A 133 3.91 -6.65 1.22
CA VAL A 133 4.22 -5.55 2.13
C VAL A 133 5.74 -5.36 2.17
N ALA A 134 6.22 -4.13 2.00
CA ALA A 134 7.62 -3.74 2.20
C ALA A 134 7.70 -2.65 3.26
N GLU A 135 8.65 -2.79 4.19
CA GLU A 135 8.97 -1.75 5.16
C GLU A 135 10.21 -0.97 4.71
N ILE A 136 10.10 0.35 4.66
CA ILE A 136 11.19 1.28 4.43
C ILE A 136 11.39 2.10 5.71
N ARG A 137 12.63 2.15 6.20
CA ARG A 137 13.02 2.96 7.36
C ARG A 137 13.86 4.14 6.87
N ARG A 138 13.32 5.35 6.96
CA ARG A 138 14.10 6.57 6.73
C ARG A 138 14.82 6.94 8.03
N GLN A 139 16.14 6.78 8.07
CA GLN A 139 16.95 7.39 9.12
C GLN A 139 17.06 8.89 8.82
N CYS A 140 16.73 9.74 9.79
CA CYS A 140 17.13 11.14 9.71
C CYS A 140 18.63 11.17 9.96
N ALA A 141 19.41 11.80 9.06
CA ALA A 141 20.74 12.25 9.41
C ALA A 141 20.58 13.23 10.58
N SER A 142 21.16 12.88 11.72
CA SER A 142 21.32 13.76 12.87
C SER A 142 22.25 14.91 12.54
#